data_AF-A0A2C6DU51-F1
#
_entry.id   AF-A0A2C6DU51-F1
#
_cell.length_a   1.000
_cell.length_b   1.000
_cell.length_c   1.000
_cell.angle_alpha   90.00
_cell.angle_beta   90.00
_cell.angle_gamma   90.00
#
_symmetry.space_group_name_H-M   'P 1'
#
loop_
_entity.id
_entity.type
_entity.pdbx_description
1 polymer ?
#
loop_
_entity_poly.entity_id
_entity_poly.type
_entity_poly.pdbx_seq_one_letter_code
_entity_poly.pdbx_strand_id
1 'polypeptide(L)'
;MAIEIHVPDIGADEVEVTEILVSVGDTVAEEQSLITVEGDKASMEVPASVAGTVKEIKIAEGDKVSTGSLIMIFEAAGEEAPAEQPAEEAKPEASASGKTEVKEVHVPDIGGDEVEVTEILVAAGDTVEEEQSLITVEGDKASMEVPAPFAGTIKEVKINAGDKVSTGSLIFIFEVAGSGDAPATTEAAEAPAEEQAPAASAEKEVHVPDIGGDEVEVTEIMVAVGDSVEEEQSLITVEGDKASMEVPAPFAGTIKEIKVNAGDKVSTGSLIFVFEVKGAAPAPQAAAKTDEKPAQSAAPAAKSEAPKASAQKDDFVANDQYAHASPVVRRLAREFGVNLARVKGTGRKNRVLKEDVQNYVKELVKQVESGQIAKGGNTGGGELGLIPWPKVDFSKFGEIEEKKLSRINKLSGANLHRNWVQIPHVTQFDEADITELEAFRKEQNVLAEKKKMGVKITPLVFVMKAAAKALEEFPTFNSSLSEDGESLILKKYVHIGIAVDTPNGLVVPVVRDVNKKGIIEISRELMEISKKARDGKLTSADMQGGCFTISSLGGIGGTAFTPIVNAPEVAILGVSKSDFKPKWNGKEFEPRLMVPLSCSYDHRVIDGALAARFTVTLANYLSDIRQLVM
;
A
#
# COMPACT_ATOMS: atom_id res chain seq x y z
N MET A 1 -25.66 40.84 -31.37
CA MET A 1 -26.36 39.71 -32.04
C MET A 1 -26.88 38.79 -30.94
N ALA A 2 -28.07 38.21 -31.08
CA ALA A 2 -28.59 37.24 -30.11
C ALA A 2 -27.94 35.88 -30.39
N ILE A 3 -27.28 35.30 -29.39
CA ILE A 3 -26.62 33.99 -29.44
C ILE A 3 -27.45 33.02 -28.61
N GLU A 4 -27.84 31.89 -29.22
CA GLU A 4 -28.63 30.85 -28.58
C GLU A 4 -27.72 29.79 -27.98
N ILE A 5 -27.80 29.58 -26.66
CA ILE A 5 -27.01 28.59 -25.94
C ILE A 5 -27.84 27.32 -25.75
N HIS A 6 -27.31 26.19 -26.23
CA HIS A 6 -27.97 24.89 -26.19
C HIS A 6 -27.26 23.93 -25.21
N VAL A 7 -28.00 22.92 -24.70
CA VAL A 7 -27.43 21.86 -23.86
C VAL A 7 -26.37 21.09 -24.65
N PRO A 8 -25.10 21.03 -24.21
CA PRO A 8 -24.06 20.24 -24.85
C PRO A 8 -24.32 18.74 -24.70
N ASP A 9 -23.52 17.89 -25.33
CA ASP A 9 -23.70 16.43 -25.19
C ASP A 9 -23.46 15.99 -23.74
N ILE A 10 -24.55 15.61 -23.09
CA ILE A 10 -24.61 15.20 -21.67
C ILE A 10 -24.49 13.67 -21.50
N GLY A 11 -24.29 12.92 -22.58
CA GLY A 11 -24.11 11.46 -22.52
C GLY A 11 -25.34 10.67 -22.02
N ALA A 12 -26.51 11.30 -21.95
CA ALA A 12 -27.79 10.73 -21.53
C ALA A 12 -28.95 11.38 -22.31
N ASP A 13 -30.05 10.64 -22.51
CA ASP A 13 -31.17 11.09 -23.36
C ASP A 13 -31.98 12.26 -22.75
N GLU A 14 -32.12 12.31 -21.41
CA GLU A 14 -32.80 13.39 -20.65
C GLU A 14 -32.20 13.54 -19.24
N VAL A 15 -32.00 14.77 -18.76
CA VAL A 15 -31.54 15.11 -17.39
C VAL A 15 -32.36 16.24 -16.77
N GLU A 16 -32.43 16.30 -15.44
CA GLU A 16 -33.24 17.30 -14.71
C GLU A 16 -32.38 18.49 -14.27
N VAL A 17 -32.88 19.71 -14.46
CA VAL A 17 -32.21 20.95 -14.03
C VAL A 17 -32.41 21.15 -12.53
N THR A 18 -31.33 21.08 -11.74
CA THR A 18 -31.39 21.20 -10.28
C THR A 18 -31.20 22.63 -9.80
N GLU A 19 -30.39 23.43 -10.49
CA GLU A 19 -30.09 24.80 -10.08
C GLU A 19 -29.68 25.67 -11.28
N ILE A 20 -30.17 26.91 -11.34
CA ILE A 20 -29.79 27.90 -12.35
C ILE A 20 -28.81 28.90 -11.72
N LEU A 21 -27.56 28.95 -12.22
CA LEU A 21 -26.46 29.68 -11.59
C LEU A 21 -26.31 31.14 -12.08
N VAL A 22 -27.09 31.56 -13.06
CA VAL A 22 -27.04 32.90 -13.68
C VAL A 22 -28.42 33.55 -13.74
N SER A 23 -28.48 34.87 -13.56
CA SER A 23 -29.71 35.67 -13.62
C SER A 23 -29.81 36.49 -14.91
N VAL A 24 -31.04 36.86 -15.30
CA VAL A 24 -31.26 37.77 -16.43
C VAL A 24 -30.56 39.11 -16.16
N GLY A 25 -29.65 39.50 -17.05
CA GLY A 25 -28.82 40.71 -16.94
C GLY A 25 -27.37 40.45 -16.53
N ASP A 26 -27.00 39.22 -16.14
CA ASP A 26 -25.62 38.90 -15.76
C ASP A 26 -24.70 38.79 -16.98
N THR A 27 -23.46 39.26 -16.82
CA THR A 27 -22.40 39.09 -17.82
C THR A 27 -21.63 37.81 -17.51
N VAL A 28 -21.60 36.91 -18.48
CA VAL A 28 -21.02 35.57 -18.35
C VAL A 28 -19.81 35.44 -19.27
N ALA A 29 -18.71 34.90 -18.76
CA ALA A 29 -17.52 34.60 -19.54
C ALA A 29 -17.62 33.25 -20.26
N GLU A 30 -16.81 33.02 -21.30
CA GLU A 30 -16.67 31.72 -21.93
C GLU A 30 -16.22 30.68 -20.88
N GLU A 31 -16.77 29.46 -20.96
CA GLU A 31 -16.57 28.35 -20.01
C GLU A 31 -17.15 28.53 -18.59
N GLN A 32 -17.85 29.63 -18.29
CA GLN A 32 -18.49 29.83 -16.99
C GLN A 32 -19.79 29.00 -16.86
N SER A 33 -19.96 28.28 -15.74
CA SER A 33 -21.12 27.42 -15.47
C SER A 33 -22.46 28.18 -15.45
N LEU A 34 -23.43 27.69 -16.23
CA LEU A 34 -24.76 28.30 -16.40
C LEU A 34 -25.85 27.62 -15.57
N ILE A 35 -25.86 26.28 -15.58
CA ILE A 35 -26.84 25.45 -14.89
C ILE A 35 -26.18 24.18 -14.35
N THR A 36 -26.75 23.64 -13.29
CA THR A 36 -26.44 22.32 -12.77
C THR A 36 -27.55 21.37 -13.18
N VAL A 37 -27.18 20.23 -13.78
CA VAL A 37 -28.11 19.17 -14.17
C VAL A 37 -27.75 17.88 -13.44
N GLU A 38 -28.76 17.12 -13.01
CA GLU A 38 -28.57 15.84 -12.32
C GLU A 38 -28.99 14.69 -13.24
N GLY A 39 -28.04 13.79 -13.52
CA GLY A 39 -28.29 12.52 -14.19
C GLY A 39 -28.15 11.34 -13.23
N ASP A 40 -28.60 10.15 -13.65
CA ASP A 40 -28.67 8.91 -12.84
C ASP A 40 -27.33 8.47 -12.19
N LYS A 41 -26.19 9.05 -12.59
CA LYS A 41 -24.86 8.67 -12.12
C LYS A 41 -24.02 9.83 -11.58
N ALA A 42 -24.33 11.08 -11.93
CA ALA A 42 -23.57 12.27 -11.51
C ALA A 42 -24.35 13.57 -11.76
N SER A 43 -24.07 14.59 -10.95
CA SER A 43 -24.40 15.98 -11.25
C SER A 43 -23.34 16.58 -12.16
N MET A 44 -23.75 17.25 -13.23
CA MET A 44 -22.86 17.90 -14.21
C MET A 44 -23.21 19.38 -14.32
N GLU A 45 -22.20 20.22 -14.47
CA GLU A 45 -22.37 21.65 -14.74
C GLU A 45 -22.28 21.90 -16.25
N VAL A 46 -23.19 22.71 -16.79
CA VAL A 46 -23.17 23.09 -18.20
C VAL A 46 -22.47 24.44 -18.36
N PRO A 47 -21.27 24.51 -18.97
CA PRO A 47 -20.55 25.77 -19.17
C PRO A 47 -21.12 26.59 -20.33
N ALA A 48 -20.88 27.90 -20.30
CA ALA A 48 -21.23 28.82 -21.39
C ALA A 48 -20.29 28.62 -22.59
N SER A 49 -20.87 28.42 -23.79
CA SER A 49 -20.09 28.26 -25.02
C SER A 49 -19.58 29.57 -25.62
N VAL A 50 -20.10 30.73 -25.17
CA VAL A 50 -19.68 32.06 -25.63
C VAL A 50 -19.87 33.09 -24.51
N ALA A 51 -18.97 34.06 -24.41
CA ALA A 51 -19.13 35.19 -23.50
C ALA A 51 -20.27 36.14 -23.96
N GLY A 52 -21.09 36.62 -23.03
CA GLY A 52 -22.18 37.55 -23.34
C GLY A 52 -23.06 37.89 -22.15
N THR A 53 -24.07 38.73 -22.37
CA THR A 53 -25.03 39.12 -21.33
C THR A 53 -26.32 38.31 -21.46
N VAL A 54 -26.78 37.69 -20.36
CA VAL A 54 -27.99 36.85 -20.32
C VAL A 54 -29.23 37.72 -20.52
N LYS A 55 -29.95 37.52 -21.63
CA LYS A 55 -31.16 38.31 -21.95
C LYS A 55 -32.44 37.61 -21.54
N GLU A 56 -32.50 36.30 -21.71
CA GLU A 56 -33.68 35.50 -21.44
C GLU A 56 -33.29 34.07 -21.06
N ILE A 57 -33.89 33.53 -20.00
CA ILE A 57 -33.73 32.16 -19.54
C ILE A 57 -35.01 31.40 -19.88
N LYS A 58 -34.91 30.29 -20.63
CA LYS A 58 -36.07 29.56 -21.14
C LYS A 58 -36.39 28.25 -20.40
N ILE A 59 -35.64 27.96 -19.35
CA ILE A 59 -35.77 26.77 -18.51
C ILE A 59 -36.01 27.17 -17.05
N ALA A 60 -36.77 26.36 -16.32
CA ALA A 60 -36.99 26.52 -14.88
C ALA A 60 -36.33 25.38 -14.09
N GLU A 61 -36.11 25.61 -12.79
CA GLU A 61 -35.66 24.56 -11.86
C GLU A 61 -36.68 23.42 -11.82
N GLY A 62 -36.23 22.18 -12.03
CA GLY A 62 -37.05 20.98 -12.14
C GLY A 62 -37.48 20.59 -13.56
N ASP A 63 -37.11 21.37 -14.59
CA ASP A 63 -37.40 21.00 -15.98
C ASP A 63 -36.45 19.90 -16.48
N LYS A 64 -36.99 19.00 -17.32
CA LYS A 64 -36.19 17.98 -18.03
C LYS A 64 -35.67 18.52 -19.34
N VAL A 65 -34.36 18.44 -19.55
CA VAL A 65 -33.67 18.94 -20.75
C VAL A 65 -32.90 17.81 -21.43
N SER A 66 -32.88 17.81 -22.76
CA SER A 66 -32.14 16.85 -23.60
C SER A 66 -31.04 17.57 -24.39
N THR A 67 -30.05 16.80 -24.87
CA THR A 67 -28.96 17.31 -25.71
C THR A 67 -29.50 18.15 -26.87
N GLY A 68 -29.01 19.38 -27.01
CA GLY A 68 -29.46 20.33 -28.02
C GLY A 68 -30.70 21.16 -27.65
N SER A 69 -31.21 21.09 -26.41
CA SER A 69 -32.30 21.96 -25.94
C SER A 69 -31.82 23.39 -25.71
N LEU A 70 -32.64 24.39 -26.06
CA LEU A 70 -32.30 25.81 -25.86
C LEU A 70 -32.41 26.21 -24.38
N ILE A 71 -31.28 26.60 -23.78
CA ILE A 71 -31.18 26.98 -22.36
C ILE A 71 -31.44 28.49 -22.19
N MET A 72 -30.66 29.32 -22.89
CA MET A 72 -30.64 30.78 -22.69
C MET A 72 -30.31 31.53 -23.99
N ILE A 73 -30.72 32.79 -24.07
CA ILE A 73 -30.36 33.71 -25.16
C ILE A 73 -29.42 34.79 -24.62
N PHE A 74 -28.25 34.91 -25.23
CA PHE A 74 -27.20 35.86 -24.89
C PHE A 74 -27.20 37.03 -25.86
N GLU A 75 -26.83 38.22 -25.40
CA GLU A 75 -26.51 39.37 -26.25
C GLU A 75 -24.99 39.57 -26.27
N ALA A 76 -24.37 39.50 -27.46
CA ALA A 76 -22.92 39.66 -27.61
C ALA A 76 -22.46 41.05 -27.14
N ALA A 77 -21.46 41.07 -26.25
CA ALA A 77 -20.73 42.29 -25.93
C ALA A 77 -19.87 42.66 -27.14
N GLY A 78 -20.14 43.82 -27.74
CA GLY A 78 -19.33 44.34 -28.84
C GLY A 78 -17.96 44.77 -28.32
N GLU A 79 -16.89 44.26 -28.92
CA GLU A 79 -15.53 44.69 -28.64
C GLU A 79 -14.93 45.41 -29.87
N GLU A 80 -14.47 46.64 -29.62
CA GLU A 80 -13.68 47.48 -30.51
C GLU A 80 -12.24 46.94 -30.67
N ALA A 81 -11.72 47.01 -31.89
CA ALA A 81 -10.34 46.70 -32.27
C ALA A 81 -9.32 47.73 -31.74
N PRO A 82 -8.00 47.39 -31.67
CA PRO A 82 -7.06 47.64 -32.80
C PRO A 82 -6.06 46.47 -33.04
N ALA A 83 -5.75 46.06 -34.28
CA ALA A 83 -4.67 46.53 -35.20
C ALA A 83 -3.22 46.24 -34.69
N GLU A 84 -2.22 45.74 -35.43
CA GLU A 84 -1.97 45.51 -36.85
C GLU A 84 -0.71 44.62 -37.01
N GLN A 85 -0.65 43.78 -38.05
CA GLN A 85 0.56 43.09 -38.54
C GLN A 85 1.51 44.08 -39.27
N PRO A 86 2.70 43.63 -39.70
CA PRO A 86 2.86 43.57 -41.17
C PRO A 86 3.54 42.30 -41.74
N ALA A 87 2.83 41.69 -42.70
CA ALA A 87 3.21 41.23 -44.05
C ALA A 87 4.50 40.41 -44.35
N GLU A 88 4.28 39.11 -44.60
CA GLU A 88 4.38 38.37 -45.88
C GLU A 88 5.33 38.83 -47.02
N GLU A 89 6.09 37.86 -47.58
CA GLU A 89 6.40 37.77 -49.02
C GLU A 89 6.48 36.28 -49.46
N ALA A 90 6.03 36.00 -50.69
CA ALA A 90 5.51 34.71 -51.15
C ALA A 90 6.44 33.88 -52.07
N LYS A 91 6.25 32.53 -52.00
CA LYS A 91 6.36 31.42 -53.00
C LYS A 91 7.54 31.36 -54.01
N PRO A 92 8.02 30.15 -54.39
CA PRO A 92 7.22 29.25 -55.25
C PRO A 92 7.28 27.75 -54.92
N GLU A 93 6.21 27.06 -55.32
CA GLU A 93 6.11 25.60 -55.44
C GLU A 93 7.16 25.02 -56.37
N ALA A 94 7.73 23.88 -55.97
CA ALA A 94 8.18 22.84 -56.89
C ALA A 94 7.69 21.49 -56.37
N SER A 95 6.92 20.81 -57.22
CA SER A 95 6.45 19.46 -57.02
C SER A 95 7.62 18.47 -57.03
N ALA A 96 7.63 17.55 -56.09
CA ALA A 96 8.31 16.27 -56.23
C ALA A 96 7.44 15.20 -55.57
N SER A 97 6.91 14.32 -56.42
CA SER A 97 6.23 13.10 -56.04
C SER A 97 7.18 12.23 -55.21
N GLY A 98 7.00 12.27 -53.88
CA GLY A 98 7.48 11.24 -52.97
C GLY A 98 6.32 10.29 -52.70
N LYS A 99 6.53 8.98 -52.88
CA LYS A 99 5.54 7.97 -52.47
C LYS A 99 5.34 8.09 -50.96
N THR A 100 4.16 8.56 -50.56
CA THR A 100 3.72 8.57 -49.17
C THR A 100 3.17 7.18 -48.84
N GLU A 101 3.75 6.55 -47.82
CA GLU A 101 3.29 5.25 -47.33
C GLU A 101 2.53 5.49 -46.03
N VAL A 102 1.26 5.10 -46.02
CA VAL A 102 0.40 5.18 -44.84
C VAL A 102 0.65 3.93 -44.02
N LYS A 103 1.11 4.09 -42.77
CA LYS A 103 1.36 2.99 -41.85
C LYS A 103 0.43 3.09 -40.65
N GLU A 104 -0.20 1.98 -40.32
CA GLU A 104 -1.11 1.83 -39.18
C GLU A 104 -0.30 1.42 -37.94
N VAL A 105 -0.49 2.14 -36.82
CA VAL A 105 0.16 1.82 -35.55
C VAL A 105 -0.84 1.14 -34.62
N HIS A 106 -0.48 -0.07 -34.19
CA HIS A 106 -1.29 -0.91 -33.31
C HIS A 106 -0.72 -0.95 -31.88
N VAL A 107 -1.56 -1.23 -30.88
CA VAL A 107 -1.14 -1.47 -29.48
C VAL A 107 -0.17 -2.66 -29.44
N PRO A 108 1.08 -2.48 -28.93
CA PRO A 108 2.03 -3.57 -28.70
C PRO A 108 1.50 -4.62 -27.70
N ASP A 109 2.17 -5.76 -27.55
CA ASP A 109 1.74 -6.81 -26.61
C ASP A 109 1.74 -6.32 -25.15
N ILE A 110 0.54 -6.06 -24.63
CA ILE A 110 0.29 -5.55 -23.27
C ILE A 110 0.09 -6.67 -22.22
N GLY A 111 0.31 -7.94 -22.57
CA GLY A 111 0.42 -9.03 -21.57
C GLY A 111 -0.87 -9.38 -20.81
N GLY A 112 -2.05 -9.04 -21.32
CA GLY A 112 -3.37 -9.34 -20.72
C GLY A 112 -4.50 -8.52 -21.37
N ASP A 113 -5.76 -8.92 -21.15
CA ASP A 113 -6.95 -8.33 -21.82
C ASP A 113 -7.27 -6.89 -21.36
N GLU A 114 -7.62 -6.03 -22.34
CA GLU A 114 -8.20 -4.66 -22.27
C GLU A 114 -7.63 -3.69 -21.22
N VAL A 115 -6.90 -2.67 -21.69
CA VAL A 115 -6.30 -1.60 -20.87
C VAL A 115 -6.91 -0.25 -21.24
N GLU A 116 -7.07 0.66 -20.27
CA GLU A 116 -7.71 1.97 -20.46
C GLU A 116 -6.68 3.07 -20.80
N VAL A 117 -7.00 3.90 -21.79
CA VAL A 117 -6.16 5.04 -22.19
C VAL A 117 -6.38 6.20 -21.22
N THR A 118 -5.36 6.59 -20.46
CA THR A 118 -5.46 7.69 -19.49
C THR A 118 -5.21 9.05 -20.12
N GLU A 119 -4.27 9.13 -21.07
CA GLU A 119 -3.87 10.39 -21.68
C GLU A 119 -3.33 10.19 -23.10
N ILE A 120 -3.72 11.06 -24.03
CA ILE A 120 -3.23 11.10 -25.40
C ILE A 120 -2.26 12.29 -25.51
N LEU A 121 -0.98 12.02 -25.75
CA LEU A 121 0.10 13.02 -25.68
C LEU A 121 0.37 13.72 -27.02
N VAL A 122 -0.31 13.32 -28.09
CA VAL A 122 -0.08 13.79 -29.47
C VAL A 122 -1.39 14.09 -30.21
N ALA A 123 -1.45 15.20 -30.95
CA ALA A 123 -2.63 15.61 -31.71
C ALA A 123 -2.51 15.28 -33.21
N ALA A 124 -3.65 15.25 -33.92
CA ALA A 124 -3.66 15.08 -35.37
C ALA A 124 -2.92 16.26 -36.05
N GLY A 125 -1.88 15.94 -36.83
CA GLY A 125 -0.99 16.92 -37.48
C GLY A 125 0.41 17.03 -36.85
N ASP A 126 0.64 16.45 -35.68
CA ASP A 126 1.96 16.49 -35.02
C ASP A 126 2.97 15.56 -35.69
N THR A 127 4.22 16.01 -35.73
CA THR A 127 5.37 15.22 -36.20
C THR A 127 6.04 14.57 -35.00
N VAL A 128 6.16 13.24 -35.04
CA VAL A 128 6.68 12.44 -33.93
C VAL A 128 7.97 11.75 -34.34
N GLU A 129 8.96 11.73 -33.45
CA GLU A 129 10.23 11.02 -33.63
C GLU A 129 10.12 9.54 -33.19
N GLU A 130 11.02 8.68 -33.68
CA GLU A 130 11.07 7.26 -33.26
C GLU A 130 11.31 7.17 -31.74
N GLU A 131 10.60 6.25 -31.07
CA GLU A 131 10.59 6.06 -29.60
C GLU A 131 9.90 7.16 -28.76
N GLN A 132 9.32 8.21 -29.36
CA GLN A 132 8.59 9.23 -28.62
C GLN A 132 7.22 8.71 -28.14
N SER A 133 6.87 8.96 -26.87
CA SER A 133 5.64 8.48 -26.23
C SER A 133 4.37 9.04 -26.88
N LEU A 134 3.47 8.16 -27.31
CA LEU A 134 2.22 8.50 -28.00
C LEU A 134 1.01 8.55 -27.06
N ILE A 135 0.90 7.55 -26.19
CA ILE A 135 -0.20 7.41 -25.22
C ILE A 135 0.30 6.82 -23.91
N THR A 136 -0.41 7.14 -22.84
CA THR A 136 -0.26 6.51 -21.53
C THR A 136 -1.45 5.58 -21.31
N VAL A 137 -1.17 4.33 -20.97
CA VAL A 137 -2.20 3.32 -20.68
C VAL A 137 -2.01 2.78 -19.27
N GLU A 138 -3.10 2.62 -18.53
CA GLU A 138 -3.07 2.18 -17.13
C GLU A 138 -3.58 0.75 -17.00
N GLY A 139 -2.66 -0.18 -16.72
CA GLY A 139 -2.99 -1.57 -16.38
C GLY A 139 -3.02 -1.77 -14.87
N ASP A 140 -3.63 -2.89 -14.44
CA ASP A 140 -3.88 -3.27 -13.02
C ASP A 140 -2.61 -3.36 -12.13
N LYS A 141 -1.41 -3.17 -12.69
CA LYS A 141 -0.14 -3.24 -11.96
C LYS A 141 0.86 -2.13 -12.27
N ALA A 142 0.68 -1.36 -13.34
CA ALA A 142 1.56 -0.25 -13.72
C ALA A 142 0.94 0.60 -14.84
N SER A 143 1.25 1.89 -14.84
CA SER A 143 1.08 2.75 -16.00
C SER A 143 2.23 2.50 -16.98
N MET A 144 1.92 2.27 -18.25
CA MET A 144 2.90 2.03 -19.30
C MET A 144 2.74 3.07 -20.41
N GLU A 145 3.85 3.61 -20.89
CA GLU A 145 3.86 4.49 -22.06
C GLU A 145 4.04 3.67 -23.33
N VAL A 146 3.27 3.96 -24.36
CA VAL A 146 3.40 3.30 -25.67
C VAL A 146 4.26 4.20 -26.58
N PRO A 147 5.50 3.82 -26.91
CA PRO A 147 6.38 4.60 -27.77
C PRO A 147 6.01 4.48 -29.25
N ALA A 148 6.34 5.51 -30.04
CA ALA A 148 6.14 5.52 -31.48
C ALA A 148 7.10 4.52 -32.18
N PRO A 149 6.59 3.56 -32.97
CA PRO A 149 7.43 2.54 -33.61
C PRO A 149 8.22 3.05 -34.84
N PHE A 150 7.96 4.28 -35.30
CA PHE A 150 8.69 4.93 -36.39
C PHE A 150 8.41 6.44 -36.40
N ALA A 151 9.36 7.24 -36.91
CA ALA A 151 9.17 8.69 -37.08
C ALA A 151 8.20 9.00 -38.23
N GLY A 152 7.25 9.92 -38.02
CA GLY A 152 6.25 10.28 -39.04
C GLY A 152 5.25 11.33 -38.57
N THR A 153 4.37 11.77 -39.47
CA THR A 153 3.32 12.74 -39.16
C THR A 153 1.99 12.03 -38.89
N ILE A 154 1.31 12.38 -37.80
CA ILE A 154 0.02 11.80 -37.41
C ILE A 154 -1.10 12.38 -38.28
N LYS A 155 -1.80 11.54 -39.01
CA LYS A 155 -2.90 11.97 -39.90
C LYS A 155 -4.27 11.90 -39.23
N GLU A 156 -4.50 10.89 -38.40
CA GLU A 156 -5.79 10.63 -37.77
C GLU A 156 -5.60 9.90 -36.44
N VAL A 157 -6.23 10.41 -35.38
CA VAL A 157 -6.28 9.79 -34.05
C VAL A 157 -7.64 9.09 -33.93
N LYS A 158 -7.64 7.78 -33.64
CA LYS A 158 -8.86 6.95 -33.62
C LYS A 158 -9.33 6.51 -32.24
N ILE A 159 -8.69 7.04 -31.20
CA ILE A 159 -9.01 6.77 -29.80
C ILE A 159 -9.22 8.08 -29.04
N ASN A 160 -10.08 8.04 -28.02
CA ASN A 160 -10.25 9.14 -27.07
C ASN A 160 -9.71 8.72 -25.69
N ALA A 161 -9.37 9.69 -24.84
CA ALA A 161 -9.02 9.40 -23.45
C ALA A 161 -10.21 8.73 -22.73
N GLY A 162 -9.97 7.58 -22.09
CA GLY A 162 -10.98 6.71 -21.48
C GLY A 162 -11.41 5.50 -22.32
N ASP A 163 -10.91 5.36 -23.56
CA ASP A 163 -11.22 4.18 -24.40
C ASP A 163 -10.45 2.93 -23.94
N LYS A 164 -11.12 1.78 -24.00
CA LYS A 164 -10.52 0.46 -23.73
C LYS A 164 -9.87 -0.10 -24.99
N VAL A 165 -8.57 -0.33 -24.93
CA VAL A 165 -7.77 -0.85 -26.05
C VAL A 165 -7.19 -2.22 -25.71
N SER A 166 -7.21 -3.14 -26.68
CA SER A 166 -6.65 -4.49 -26.55
C SER A 166 -5.43 -4.64 -27.47
N THR A 167 -4.61 -5.67 -27.22
CA THR A 167 -3.43 -5.99 -28.04
C THR A 167 -3.82 -6.08 -29.52
N GLY A 168 -3.19 -5.24 -30.36
CA GLY A 168 -3.51 -5.16 -31.79
C GLY A 168 -4.58 -4.15 -32.20
N SER A 169 -5.18 -3.38 -31.28
CA SER A 169 -6.10 -2.29 -31.65
C SER A 169 -5.36 -1.15 -32.37
N LEU A 170 -5.98 -0.59 -33.40
CA LEU A 170 -5.41 0.48 -34.23
C LEU A 170 -5.59 1.83 -33.53
N ILE A 171 -4.49 2.51 -33.24
CA ILE A 171 -4.46 3.71 -32.39
C ILE A 171 -4.31 4.98 -33.24
N PHE A 172 -3.36 4.95 -34.18
CA PHE A 172 -3.01 6.09 -35.03
C PHE A 172 -2.74 5.65 -36.46
N ILE A 173 -3.03 6.55 -37.40
CA ILE A 173 -2.63 6.42 -38.80
C ILE A 173 -1.51 7.44 -39.07
N PHE A 174 -0.33 6.95 -39.42
CA PHE A 174 0.84 7.77 -39.68
C PHE A 174 1.18 7.84 -41.18
N GLU A 175 1.76 8.96 -41.59
CA GLU A 175 2.35 9.15 -42.91
C GLU A 175 3.89 9.15 -42.77
N VAL A 176 4.55 8.16 -43.40
CA VAL A 176 6.00 7.96 -43.29
C VAL A 176 6.64 8.10 -44.67
N ALA A 177 7.79 8.78 -44.71
CA ALA A 177 8.67 8.77 -45.88
C ALA A 177 9.51 7.48 -45.84
N GLY A 178 9.20 6.52 -46.72
CA GLY A 178 9.81 5.19 -46.69
C GLY A 178 11.32 5.17 -46.95
N SER A 179 12.07 4.53 -46.06
CA SER A 179 13.35 3.86 -46.36
C SER A 179 13.23 2.41 -45.87
N GLY A 180 13.59 1.45 -46.71
CA GLY A 180 13.47 0.03 -46.42
C GLY A 180 14.83 -0.63 -46.30
N ASP A 181 14.93 -1.62 -45.41
CA ASP A 181 15.69 -2.84 -45.68
C ASP A 181 15.23 -4.01 -44.81
N ALA A 182 15.38 -5.21 -45.32
CA ALA A 182 14.95 -6.50 -44.77
C ALA A 182 16.12 -7.26 -44.10
N PRO A 183 15.86 -8.25 -43.22
CA PRO A 183 16.87 -8.92 -42.40
C PRO A 183 17.43 -10.21 -43.03
N ALA A 184 18.60 -10.66 -42.53
CA ALA A 184 19.20 -11.95 -42.88
C ALA A 184 19.51 -12.82 -41.63
N THR A 185 19.12 -14.09 -41.75
CA THR A 185 19.28 -15.24 -40.84
C THR A 185 20.51 -16.11 -41.21
N THR A 186 21.05 -16.90 -40.26
CA THR A 186 21.53 -18.33 -40.33
C THR A 186 22.37 -18.67 -39.06
N GLU A 187 22.05 -19.70 -38.23
CA GLU A 187 22.41 -21.15 -38.28
C GLU A 187 23.94 -21.44 -38.26
N ALA A 188 24.57 -22.44 -37.60
CA ALA A 188 24.19 -23.68 -36.92
C ALA A 188 25.39 -24.24 -36.07
N ALA A 189 25.17 -25.41 -35.45
CA ALA A 189 25.97 -26.21 -34.51
C ALA A 189 27.28 -26.87 -35.00
N GLU A 190 28.15 -27.32 -34.07
CA GLU A 190 28.75 -28.69 -34.08
C GLU A 190 29.55 -29.06 -32.80
N ALA A 191 29.52 -30.36 -32.47
CA ALA A 191 30.43 -31.18 -31.65
C ALA A 191 30.74 -32.46 -32.49
N PRO A 192 31.52 -33.50 -32.09
CA PRO A 192 32.46 -33.73 -30.96
C PRO A 192 33.79 -34.45 -31.39
N ALA A 193 34.69 -34.80 -30.45
CA ALA A 193 35.43 -36.09 -30.40
C ALA A 193 36.41 -36.20 -29.18
N GLU A 194 36.52 -37.42 -28.64
CA GLU A 194 37.27 -37.89 -27.45
C GLU A 194 38.77 -38.18 -27.69
N GLU A 195 39.62 -38.17 -26.62
CA GLU A 195 40.59 -39.25 -26.32
C GLU A 195 41.18 -39.23 -24.87
N GLN A 196 41.02 -40.37 -24.18
CA GLN A 196 41.77 -41.14 -23.14
C GLN A 196 42.64 -40.55 -21.98
N ALA A 197 42.61 -41.32 -20.87
CA ALA A 197 43.04 -41.09 -19.48
C ALA A 197 44.54 -41.32 -19.13
N PRO A 198 44.98 -40.93 -17.91
CA PRO A 198 45.44 -41.96 -16.95
C PRO A 198 45.11 -41.71 -15.45
N ALA A 199 45.05 -42.83 -14.69
CA ALA A 199 45.20 -43.02 -13.23
C ALA A 199 44.42 -42.10 -12.27
N ALA A 200 43.26 -42.56 -11.79
CA ALA A 200 42.45 -41.84 -10.82
C ALA A 200 42.91 -42.06 -9.35
N SER A 201 43.64 -41.09 -8.81
CA SER A 201 43.39 -40.61 -7.45
C SER A 201 41.95 -40.08 -7.40
N ALA A 202 41.10 -40.61 -6.52
CA ALA A 202 39.72 -40.12 -6.43
C ALA A 202 39.73 -38.83 -5.62
N GLU A 203 39.52 -37.70 -6.31
CA GLU A 203 39.18 -36.43 -5.68
C GLU A 203 37.71 -36.51 -5.28
N LYS A 204 37.42 -36.28 -3.99
CA LYS A 204 36.05 -36.15 -3.50
C LYS A 204 35.85 -34.75 -2.95
N GLU A 205 34.76 -34.15 -3.40
CA GLU A 205 34.31 -32.84 -2.99
C GLU A 205 33.51 -32.96 -1.68
N VAL A 206 33.80 -32.09 -0.72
CA VAL A 206 33.07 -31.99 0.55
C VAL A 206 32.25 -30.72 0.54
N HIS A 207 30.93 -30.88 0.69
CA HIS A 207 29.95 -29.80 0.71
C HIS A 207 29.45 -29.52 2.13
N VAL A 208 28.94 -28.31 2.36
CA VAL A 208 28.26 -27.94 3.62
C VAL A 208 27.05 -28.86 3.83
N PRO A 209 26.96 -29.59 4.96
CA PRO A 209 25.77 -30.37 5.33
C PRO A 209 24.53 -29.47 5.49
N ASP A 210 23.34 -30.06 5.59
CA ASP A 210 22.11 -29.27 5.74
C ASP A 210 22.12 -28.43 7.03
N ILE A 211 22.38 -27.13 6.85
CA ILE A 211 22.47 -26.11 7.91
C ILE A 211 21.12 -25.41 8.15
N GLY A 212 20.07 -25.81 7.44
CA GLY A 212 18.73 -25.25 7.58
C GLY A 212 18.62 -23.85 6.97
N GLY A 213 18.17 -23.78 5.71
CA GLY A 213 17.56 -22.61 5.06
C GLY A 213 18.43 -21.39 4.75
N ASP A 214 19.33 -20.99 5.65
CA ASP A 214 19.94 -19.65 5.65
C ASP A 214 21.47 -19.70 5.44
N GLU A 215 22.03 -18.63 4.85
CA GLU A 215 23.48 -18.46 4.68
C GLU A 215 24.17 -18.19 6.03
N VAL A 216 25.26 -18.89 6.32
CA VAL A 216 26.07 -18.72 7.54
C VAL A 216 27.52 -18.37 7.22
N GLU A 217 28.16 -17.64 8.14
CA GLU A 217 29.53 -17.14 7.98
C GLU A 217 30.55 -18.12 8.59
N VAL A 218 31.67 -18.34 7.88
CA VAL A 218 32.79 -19.18 8.35
C VAL A 218 33.65 -18.38 9.32
N THR A 219 33.73 -18.79 10.58
CA THR A 219 34.50 -18.07 11.61
C THR A 219 35.95 -18.52 11.69
N GLU A 220 36.21 -19.83 11.55
CA GLU A 220 37.55 -20.39 11.65
C GLU A 220 37.70 -21.67 10.80
N ILE A 221 38.84 -21.80 10.13
CA ILE A 221 39.23 -22.99 9.36
C ILE A 221 40.28 -23.75 10.16
N MET A 222 39.95 -24.97 10.60
CA MET A 222 40.77 -25.74 11.55
C MET A 222 41.81 -26.65 10.89
N VAL A 223 41.89 -26.66 9.56
CA VAL A 223 42.71 -27.59 8.77
C VAL A 223 43.45 -26.86 7.65
N ALA A 224 44.69 -27.26 7.35
CA ALA A 224 45.50 -26.67 6.30
C ALA A 224 45.61 -27.58 5.05
N VAL A 225 45.96 -26.98 3.90
CA VAL A 225 46.25 -27.74 2.67
C VAL A 225 47.41 -28.70 2.92
N GLY A 226 47.17 -29.99 2.70
CA GLY A 226 48.13 -31.08 2.93
C GLY A 226 47.92 -31.87 4.22
N ASP A 227 46.99 -31.46 5.11
CA ASP A 227 46.70 -32.20 6.34
C ASP A 227 45.87 -33.46 6.06
N SER A 228 46.16 -34.52 6.82
CA SER A 228 45.40 -35.77 6.81
C SER A 228 44.32 -35.71 7.87
N VAL A 229 43.07 -35.87 7.47
CA VAL A 229 41.89 -35.77 8.35
C VAL A 229 41.21 -37.13 8.48
N GLU A 230 40.75 -37.47 9.68
CA GLU A 230 39.97 -38.68 9.98
C GLU A 230 38.45 -38.46 9.77
N GLU A 231 37.68 -39.53 9.61
CA GLU A 231 36.22 -39.44 9.51
C GLU A 231 35.64 -38.84 10.81
N GLU A 232 34.66 -37.93 10.68
CA GLU A 232 34.03 -37.16 11.77
C GLU A 232 34.89 -36.07 12.43
N GLN A 233 36.11 -35.81 11.96
CA GLN A 233 36.95 -34.72 12.48
C GLN A 233 36.48 -33.33 11.99
N SER A 234 36.37 -32.36 12.89
CA SER A 234 35.89 -30.99 12.59
C SER A 234 36.80 -30.25 11.59
N LEU A 235 36.22 -29.72 10.51
CA LEU A 235 36.93 -29.03 9.43
C LEU A 235 36.84 -27.50 9.53
N ILE A 236 35.63 -26.98 9.76
CA ILE A 236 35.34 -25.55 9.91
C ILE A 236 34.30 -25.32 10.99
N THR A 237 34.35 -24.14 11.60
CA THR A 237 33.30 -23.64 12.49
C THR A 237 32.49 -22.58 11.73
N VAL A 238 31.17 -22.73 11.72
CA VAL A 238 30.23 -21.79 11.11
C VAL A 238 29.34 -21.19 12.20
N GLU A 239 29.09 -19.89 12.13
CA GLU A 239 28.25 -19.19 13.09
C GLU A 239 26.91 -18.81 12.44
N GLY A 240 25.82 -19.32 12.99
CA GLY A 240 24.47 -18.91 12.65
C GLY A 240 23.80 -18.13 13.78
N ASP A 241 22.71 -17.45 13.44
CA ASP A 241 21.95 -16.50 14.29
C ASP A 241 21.51 -17.06 15.67
N LYS A 242 21.65 -18.37 15.90
CA LYS A 242 21.24 -19.02 17.16
C LYS A 242 22.28 -19.95 17.79
N ALA A 243 23.33 -20.35 17.07
CA ALA A 243 24.39 -21.23 17.57
C ALA A 243 25.58 -21.30 16.61
N SER A 244 26.78 -21.50 17.16
CA SER A 244 27.94 -21.95 16.40
C SER A 244 27.87 -23.46 16.18
N MET A 245 28.09 -23.92 14.95
CA MET A 245 28.07 -25.33 14.57
C MET A 245 29.42 -25.72 13.93
N GLU A 246 29.92 -26.90 14.27
CA GLU A 246 31.11 -27.47 13.66
C GLU A 246 30.71 -28.39 12.50
N VAL A 247 31.39 -28.27 11.36
CA VAL A 247 31.17 -29.15 10.20
C VAL A 247 32.20 -30.30 10.22
N PRO A 248 31.76 -31.56 10.46
CA PRO A 248 32.66 -32.72 10.50
C PRO A 248 33.02 -33.21 9.09
N ALA A 249 34.19 -33.85 8.96
CA ALA A 249 34.64 -34.47 7.72
C ALA A 249 33.82 -35.73 7.39
N PRO A 250 33.21 -35.84 6.19
CA PRO A 250 32.38 -36.99 5.82
C PRO A 250 33.17 -38.24 5.43
N PHE A 251 34.50 -38.16 5.28
CA PHE A 251 35.39 -39.29 5.01
C PHE A 251 36.85 -38.93 5.32
N ALA A 252 37.66 -39.93 5.69
CA ALA A 252 39.09 -39.75 5.94
C ALA A 252 39.87 -39.54 4.62
N GLY A 253 40.75 -38.54 4.57
CA GLY A 253 41.53 -38.21 3.38
C GLY A 253 42.51 -37.06 3.59
N THR A 254 43.31 -36.76 2.57
CA THR A 254 44.24 -35.62 2.61
C THR A 254 43.64 -34.41 1.90
N ILE A 255 43.69 -33.24 2.52
CA ILE A 255 43.14 -32.00 1.94
C ILE A 255 44.05 -31.51 0.81
N LYS A 256 43.51 -31.42 -0.40
CA LYS A 256 44.24 -30.94 -1.57
C LYS A 256 44.01 -29.45 -1.84
N GLU A 257 42.80 -28.97 -1.60
CA GLU A 257 42.41 -27.58 -1.88
C GLU A 257 41.32 -27.11 -0.89
N ILE A 258 41.46 -25.89 -0.37
CA ILE A 258 40.48 -25.19 0.46
C ILE A 258 39.88 -24.08 -0.40
N LYS A 259 38.56 -24.07 -0.61
CA LYS A 259 37.89 -23.09 -1.47
C LYS A 259 37.10 -22.01 -0.73
N VAL A 260 37.21 -21.99 0.60
CA VAL A 260 36.59 -21.00 1.48
C VAL A 260 37.65 -20.31 2.32
N ASN A 261 37.46 -19.02 2.61
CA ASN A 261 38.27 -18.27 3.56
C ASN A 261 37.46 -17.95 4.83
N ALA A 262 38.16 -17.66 5.93
CA ALA A 262 37.50 -17.14 7.13
C ALA A 262 36.81 -15.80 6.81
N GLY A 263 35.51 -15.71 7.08
CA GLY A 263 34.63 -14.58 6.75
C GLY A 263 33.73 -14.78 5.53
N ASP A 264 33.86 -15.89 4.80
CA ASP A 264 33.00 -16.16 3.63
C ASP A 264 31.62 -16.71 4.05
N LYS A 265 30.57 -16.33 3.31
CA LYS A 265 29.19 -16.82 3.49
C LYS A 265 28.97 -18.11 2.70
N VAL A 266 28.48 -19.14 3.37
CA VAL A 266 28.23 -20.46 2.78
C VAL A 266 26.80 -20.92 3.04
N SER A 267 26.20 -21.57 2.04
CA SER A 267 24.83 -22.14 2.09
C SER A 267 24.87 -23.67 1.99
N THR A 268 23.78 -24.35 2.36
CA THR A 268 23.64 -25.80 2.26
C THR A 268 24.04 -26.30 0.87
N GLY A 269 25.02 -27.22 0.79
CA GLY A 269 25.54 -27.74 -0.48
C GLY A 269 26.69 -26.94 -1.11
N SER A 270 27.16 -25.85 -0.49
CA SER A 270 28.35 -25.12 -0.96
C SER A 270 29.61 -25.97 -0.82
N LEU A 271 30.50 -25.91 -1.81
CA LEU A 271 31.72 -26.72 -1.84
C LEU A 271 32.83 -26.08 -1.00
N ILE A 272 33.31 -26.81 0.01
CA ILE A 272 34.24 -26.28 1.02
C ILE A 272 35.67 -26.77 0.77
N PHE A 273 35.84 -28.07 0.56
CA PHE A 273 37.16 -28.72 0.42
C PHE A 273 37.15 -29.75 -0.71
N VAL A 274 38.32 -29.94 -1.33
CA VAL A 274 38.61 -31.06 -2.24
C VAL A 274 39.61 -31.99 -1.55
N PHE A 275 39.21 -33.22 -1.32
CA PHE A 275 40.01 -34.25 -0.65
C PHE A 275 40.52 -35.29 -1.63
N GLU A 276 41.74 -35.77 -1.42
CA GLU A 276 42.28 -36.96 -2.10
C GLU A 276 42.10 -38.20 -1.22
N VAL A 277 41.30 -39.16 -1.68
CA VAL A 277 41.06 -40.42 -0.96
C VAL A 277 41.75 -41.59 -1.67
N LYS A 278 42.55 -42.36 -0.91
CA LYS A 278 43.09 -43.64 -1.38
C LYS A 278 41.99 -44.70 -1.34
N GLY A 279 41.48 -45.07 -2.50
CA GLY A 279 40.46 -46.11 -2.65
C GLY A 279 40.95 -47.50 -2.24
N ALA A 280 40.21 -48.15 -1.34
CA ALA A 280 40.33 -49.58 -1.04
C ALA A 280 39.05 -50.32 -1.51
N ALA A 281 39.28 -51.43 -2.22
CA ALA A 281 38.28 -52.28 -2.87
C ALA A 281 37.44 -53.15 -1.88
N PRO A 282 36.28 -53.70 -2.30
CA PRO A 282 35.32 -54.37 -1.42
C PRO A 282 35.38 -55.92 -1.41
N ALA A 283 34.74 -56.51 -0.39
CA ALA A 283 34.16 -57.88 -0.21
C ALA A 283 34.81 -58.77 0.89
N PRO A 284 34.15 -59.83 1.45
CA PRO A 284 32.72 -60.05 1.82
C PRO A 284 32.46 -60.79 3.18
N GLN A 285 31.23 -60.65 3.71
CA GLN A 285 30.32 -61.61 4.42
C GLN A 285 30.82 -62.67 5.46
N ALA A 286 30.28 -62.66 6.71
CA ALA A 286 29.33 -63.67 7.30
C ALA A 286 29.29 -63.78 8.86
N ALA A 287 28.05 -63.92 9.37
CA ALA A 287 27.54 -64.77 10.48
C ALA A 287 27.65 -64.42 12.00
N ALA A 288 26.51 -63.96 12.54
CA ALA A 288 25.63 -64.57 13.58
C ALA A 288 26.03 -64.77 15.08
N LYS A 289 25.06 -64.35 15.96
CA LYS A 289 24.55 -64.96 17.23
C LYS A 289 25.41 -64.76 18.51
N THR A 290 24.92 -64.52 19.75
CA THR A 290 23.65 -64.79 20.49
C THR A 290 23.61 -63.99 21.83
N ASP A 291 22.38 -63.77 22.34
CA ASP A 291 21.85 -63.44 23.70
C ASP A 291 22.74 -63.04 24.89
N GLU A 292 22.27 -62.04 25.66
CA GLU A 292 22.08 -62.19 27.13
C GLU A 292 21.09 -61.16 27.75
N LYS A 293 20.16 -61.66 28.58
CA LYS A 293 19.37 -60.93 29.61
C LYS A 293 19.19 -61.91 30.79
N PRO A 294 19.34 -61.49 32.08
CA PRO A 294 18.18 -61.27 32.98
C PRO A 294 18.35 -60.15 34.06
N ALA A 295 17.34 -59.28 34.26
CA ALA A 295 16.46 -59.15 35.45
C ALA A 295 17.03 -58.27 36.60
N GLN A 296 16.39 -57.19 37.09
CA GLN A 296 15.22 -57.11 38.02
C GLN A 296 14.67 -55.66 38.02
N SER A 297 13.35 -55.41 37.91
CA SER A 297 12.30 -55.33 38.96
C SER A 297 12.32 -54.09 39.88
N ALA A 298 11.48 -53.10 39.58
CA ALA A 298 10.66 -52.35 40.55
C ALA A 298 9.55 -51.56 39.81
N ALA A 299 8.32 -51.62 40.33
CA ALA A 299 7.13 -50.88 39.93
C ALA A 299 6.52 -50.22 41.18
N PRO A 300 5.49 -49.36 41.12
CA PRO A 300 5.05 -48.43 40.07
C PRO A 300 4.84 -47.00 40.63
N ALA A 301 5.04 -45.95 39.82
CA ALA A 301 4.57 -44.59 40.15
C ALA A 301 3.81 -43.99 38.97
N ALA A 302 2.63 -43.48 39.27
CA ALA A 302 1.61 -43.00 38.35
C ALA A 302 2.12 -41.89 37.42
N LYS A 303 1.96 -42.10 36.11
CA LYS A 303 2.04 -41.02 35.11
C LYS A 303 0.68 -40.33 35.03
N SER A 304 0.65 -39.09 35.52
CA SER A 304 -0.29 -38.06 35.09
C SER A 304 -0.02 -37.76 33.61
N GLU A 305 -1.01 -37.97 32.75
CA GLU A 305 -0.97 -37.54 31.36
C GLU A 305 -1.04 -36.01 31.29
N ALA A 306 0.05 -35.40 30.82
CA ALA A 306 0.00 -34.05 30.28
C ALA A 306 -0.81 -34.08 28.96
N PRO A 307 -1.70 -33.12 28.71
CA PRO A 307 -2.47 -33.07 27.48
C PRO A 307 -1.53 -32.89 26.29
N LYS A 308 -1.56 -33.85 25.36
CA LYS A 308 -0.91 -33.72 24.05
C LYS A 308 -1.49 -32.49 23.36
N ALA A 309 -0.59 -31.59 22.96
CA ALA A 309 -0.87 -30.54 21.98
C ALA A 309 -1.59 -31.16 20.78
N SER A 310 -2.79 -30.65 20.49
CA SER A 310 -3.49 -30.92 19.25
C SER A 310 -2.67 -30.32 18.11
N ALA A 311 -1.86 -31.15 17.46
CA ALA A 311 -1.35 -30.85 16.14
C ALA A 311 -2.56 -30.47 15.26
N GLN A 312 -2.53 -29.26 14.73
CA GLN A 312 -3.39 -28.89 13.61
C GLN A 312 -3.24 -30.00 12.58
N LYS A 313 -4.37 -30.63 12.23
CA LYS A 313 -4.42 -31.50 11.07
C LYS A 313 -4.13 -30.60 9.88
N ASP A 314 -2.92 -30.74 9.32
CA ASP A 314 -2.74 -30.57 7.89
C ASP A 314 -3.90 -31.31 7.22
N ASP A 315 -4.67 -30.59 6.40
CA ASP A 315 -5.85 -31.10 5.71
C ASP A 315 -5.48 -32.08 4.57
N PHE A 316 -4.28 -32.67 4.65
CA PHE A 316 -3.95 -33.92 3.98
C PHE A 316 -4.33 -35.09 4.89
N VAL A 317 -5.63 -35.36 4.97
CA VAL A 317 -6.08 -36.71 5.35
C VAL A 317 -5.54 -37.64 4.29
N ALA A 318 -4.64 -38.57 4.67
CA ALA A 318 -4.28 -39.71 3.85
C ALA A 318 -5.55 -40.49 3.53
N ASN A 319 -6.15 -40.14 2.38
CA ASN A 319 -7.35 -40.64 1.72
C ASN A 319 -8.03 -41.86 2.38
N ASP A 320 -8.69 -41.65 3.54
CA ASP A 320 -9.33 -42.72 4.33
C ASP A 320 -10.74 -43.05 3.80
N GLN A 321 -11.24 -42.26 2.85
CA GLN A 321 -12.34 -42.65 1.98
C GLN A 321 -11.76 -43.07 0.64
N TYR A 322 -12.06 -44.29 0.19
CA TYR A 322 -11.62 -44.81 -1.11
C TYR A 322 -12.25 -43.99 -2.25
N ALA A 323 -11.67 -42.83 -2.59
CA ALA A 323 -12.01 -42.12 -3.80
C ALA A 323 -11.76 -43.05 -4.99
N HIS A 324 -12.78 -43.35 -5.79
CA HIS A 324 -12.68 -44.30 -6.90
C HIS A 324 -11.83 -43.68 -8.02
N ALA A 325 -10.51 -43.85 -7.95
CA ALA A 325 -9.52 -43.25 -8.86
C ALA A 325 -8.40 -44.25 -9.19
N SER A 326 -7.85 -44.18 -10.41
CA SER A 326 -6.73 -45.04 -10.84
C SER A 326 -5.41 -44.61 -10.18
N PRO A 327 -4.38 -45.48 -10.10
CA PRO A 327 -3.09 -45.15 -9.49
C PRO A 327 -2.40 -43.92 -10.11
N VAL A 328 -2.59 -43.70 -11.42
CA VAL A 328 -2.03 -42.55 -12.14
C VAL A 328 -2.70 -41.24 -11.68
N VAL A 329 -4.03 -41.23 -11.54
CA VAL A 329 -4.78 -40.07 -11.04
C VAL A 329 -4.44 -39.76 -9.58
N ARG A 330 -4.18 -40.79 -8.75
CA ARG A 330 -3.71 -40.63 -7.36
C ARG A 330 -2.29 -40.09 -7.25
N ARG A 331 -1.42 -40.39 -8.21
CA ARG A 331 -0.08 -39.77 -8.28
C ARG A 331 -0.21 -38.30 -8.65
N LEU A 332 -0.97 -38.01 -9.71
CA LEU A 332 -1.21 -36.65 -10.18
C LEU A 332 -1.84 -35.74 -9.12
N ALA A 333 -2.83 -36.26 -8.38
CA ALA A 333 -3.45 -35.51 -7.29
C ALA A 333 -2.47 -35.21 -6.14
N ARG A 334 -1.48 -36.09 -5.87
CA ARG A 334 -0.42 -35.81 -4.89
C ARG A 334 0.57 -34.78 -5.40
N GLU A 335 0.94 -34.83 -6.67
CA GLU A 335 1.82 -33.84 -7.31
C GLU A 335 1.20 -32.43 -7.25
N PHE A 336 -0.12 -32.31 -7.44
CA PHE A 336 -0.84 -31.04 -7.33
C PHE A 336 -1.37 -30.72 -5.93
N GLY A 337 -1.10 -31.54 -4.92
CA GLY A 337 -1.64 -31.33 -3.56
C GLY A 337 -3.17 -31.40 -3.44
N VAL A 338 -3.85 -32.02 -4.40
CA VAL A 338 -5.32 -32.09 -4.48
C VAL A 338 -5.86 -33.28 -3.68
N ASN A 339 -6.82 -33.01 -2.78
CA ASN A 339 -7.57 -34.06 -2.09
C ASN A 339 -8.65 -34.66 -3.01
N LEU A 340 -8.47 -35.92 -3.42
CA LEU A 340 -9.37 -36.64 -4.32
C LEU A 340 -10.81 -36.80 -3.78
N ALA A 341 -11.04 -36.68 -2.48
CA ALA A 341 -12.39 -36.70 -1.91
C ALA A 341 -13.21 -35.46 -2.28
N ARG A 342 -12.55 -34.35 -2.64
CA ARG A 342 -13.17 -33.08 -3.05
C ARG A 342 -13.38 -32.96 -4.56
N VAL A 343 -12.82 -33.90 -5.34
CA VAL A 343 -12.91 -33.91 -6.80
C VAL A 343 -14.11 -34.75 -7.23
N LYS A 344 -15.06 -34.14 -7.96
CA LYS A 344 -16.22 -34.85 -8.50
C LYS A 344 -15.81 -35.67 -9.72
N GLY A 345 -15.84 -37.00 -9.60
CA GLY A 345 -15.48 -37.91 -10.69
C GLY A 345 -16.56 -38.02 -11.76
N THR A 346 -16.19 -37.83 -13.03
CA THR A 346 -17.11 -37.90 -14.19
C THR A 346 -17.08 -39.26 -14.93
N GLY A 347 -16.14 -40.14 -14.59
CA GLY A 347 -16.01 -41.47 -15.20
C GLY A 347 -17.04 -42.49 -14.72
N ARG A 348 -17.08 -43.67 -15.37
CA ARG A 348 -18.00 -44.77 -15.03
C ARG A 348 -17.95 -45.09 -13.52
N LYS A 349 -19.11 -45.16 -12.88
CA LYS A 349 -19.27 -45.32 -11.42
C LYS A 349 -18.60 -44.19 -10.62
N ASN A 350 -18.76 -42.94 -11.05
CA ASN A 350 -18.17 -41.74 -10.44
C ASN A 350 -16.65 -41.87 -10.25
N ARG A 351 -15.97 -42.45 -11.24
CA ARG A 351 -14.51 -42.57 -11.22
C ARG A 351 -13.89 -41.21 -11.48
N VAL A 352 -12.92 -40.81 -10.65
CA VAL A 352 -12.12 -39.60 -10.91
C VAL A 352 -11.16 -39.87 -12.05
N LEU A 353 -11.29 -39.09 -13.12
CA LEU A 353 -10.42 -39.11 -14.28
C LEU A 353 -9.29 -38.06 -14.14
N LYS A 354 -8.36 -38.06 -15.09
CA LYS A 354 -7.24 -37.10 -15.09
C LYS A 354 -7.76 -35.67 -15.26
N GLU A 355 -8.73 -35.52 -16.14
CA GLU A 355 -9.37 -34.27 -16.53
C GLU A 355 -10.11 -33.65 -15.33
N ASP A 356 -10.72 -34.47 -14.47
CA ASP A 356 -11.45 -33.99 -13.28
C ASP A 356 -10.52 -33.31 -12.28
N VAL A 357 -9.30 -33.85 -12.07
CA VAL A 357 -8.29 -33.24 -11.18
C VAL A 357 -7.76 -31.95 -11.79
N GLN A 358 -7.50 -31.92 -13.10
CA GLN A 358 -7.02 -30.72 -13.79
C GLN A 358 -8.07 -29.61 -13.81
N ASN A 359 -9.33 -29.95 -14.04
CA ASN A 359 -10.44 -28.99 -14.02
C ASN A 359 -10.68 -28.45 -12.61
N TYR A 360 -10.57 -29.31 -11.58
CA TYR A 360 -10.65 -28.87 -10.19
C TYR A 360 -9.55 -27.86 -9.82
N VAL A 361 -8.31 -28.09 -10.25
CA VAL A 361 -7.21 -27.14 -10.04
C VAL A 361 -7.46 -25.84 -10.81
N LYS A 362 -7.89 -25.91 -12.07
CA LYS A 362 -8.22 -24.72 -12.87
C LYS A 362 -9.35 -23.91 -12.25
N GLU A 363 -10.37 -24.58 -11.72
CA GLU A 363 -11.50 -23.94 -11.04
C GLU A 363 -11.06 -23.29 -9.73
N LEU A 364 -10.19 -23.93 -8.95
CA LEU A 364 -9.59 -23.31 -7.75
C LEU A 364 -8.75 -22.08 -8.10
N VAL A 365 -7.90 -22.16 -9.12
CA VAL A 365 -7.09 -21.03 -9.59
C VAL A 365 -8.00 -19.89 -10.05
N LYS A 366 -9.02 -20.18 -10.86
CA LYS A 366 -10.00 -19.19 -11.31
C LYS A 366 -10.80 -18.59 -10.15
N GLN A 367 -11.14 -19.37 -9.13
CA GLN A 367 -11.84 -18.89 -7.94
C GLN A 367 -10.94 -18.03 -7.03
N VAL A 368 -9.64 -18.27 -7.02
CA VAL A 368 -8.64 -17.41 -6.34
C VAL A 368 -8.44 -16.11 -7.13
N GLU A 369 -8.29 -16.19 -8.44
CA GLU A 369 -8.12 -15.02 -9.33
C GLU A 369 -9.36 -14.14 -9.40
N SER A 370 -10.56 -14.74 -9.35
CA SER A 370 -11.84 -14.00 -9.32
C SER A 370 -12.23 -13.50 -7.91
N GLY A 371 -11.40 -13.74 -6.89
CA GLY A 371 -11.68 -13.34 -5.51
C GLY A 371 -12.87 -14.04 -4.86
N GLN A 372 -13.45 -15.09 -5.48
CA GLN A 372 -14.55 -15.87 -4.92
C GLN A 372 -14.12 -16.77 -3.76
N ILE A 373 -12.85 -17.20 -3.74
CA ILE A 373 -12.21 -17.69 -2.51
C ILE A 373 -11.48 -16.50 -1.89
N ALA A 374 -12.25 -15.51 -1.44
CA ALA A 374 -11.76 -14.63 -0.39
C ALA A 374 -11.47 -15.53 0.82
N LYS A 375 -10.27 -15.40 1.42
CA LYS A 375 -10.01 -15.84 2.80
C LYS A 375 -11.27 -15.51 3.60
N GLY A 376 -11.96 -16.56 4.07
CA GLY A 376 -13.34 -16.47 4.56
C GLY A 376 -13.55 -15.21 5.37
N GLY A 377 -14.51 -14.38 4.94
CA GLY A 377 -14.78 -13.04 5.44
C GLY A 377 -14.63 -12.98 6.96
N ASN A 378 -13.51 -12.39 7.37
CA ASN A 378 -13.06 -12.44 8.74
C ASN A 378 -13.14 -11.04 9.34
N THR A 379 -14.13 -10.83 10.21
CA THR A 379 -14.02 -9.80 11.24
C THR A 379 -12.95 -10.24 12.23
N GLY A 380 -11.69 -9.98 11.87
CA GLY A 380 -10.60 -9.80 12.83
C GLY A 380 -10.07 -10.99 13.63
N GLY A 381 -10.59 -12.23 13.51
CA GLY A 381 -10.16 -13.35 14.37
C GLY A 381 -9.76 -14.66 13.70
N GLY A 382 -10.39 -15.05 12.59
CA GLY A 382 -10.11 -16.26 11.81
C GLY A 382 -8.69 -16.37 11.23
N GLU A 383 -8.02 -15.26 10.91
CA GLU A 383 -6.60 -15.27 10.50
C GLU A 383 -5.66 -15.52 11.70
N LEU A 384 -6.12 -15.23 12.92
CA LEU A 384 -5.45 -15.53 14.19
C LEU A 384 -5.89 -16.89 14.78
N GLY A 385 -6.68 -17.69 14.06
CA GLY A 385 -7.21 -18.96 14.55
C GLY A 385 -8.18 -18.84 15.74
N LEU A 386 -8.80 -17.67 15.94
CA LEU A 386 -9.75 -17.44 17.03
C LEU A 386 -11.09 -18.15 16.76
N ILE A 387 -11.73 -18.61 17.83
CA ILE A 387 -13.07 -19.22 17.78
C ILE A 387 -14.05 -18.20 17.19
N PRO A 388 -14.95 -18.60 16.26
CA PRO A 388 -15.95 -17.69 15.70
C PRO A 388 -16.82 -17.03 16.77
N TRP A 389 -17.23 -15.79 16.53
CA TRP A 389 -18.10 -15.05 17.45
C TRP A 389 -19.44 -15.78 17.63
N PRO A 390 -19.99 -15.85 18.86
CA PRO A 390 -21.25 -16.55 19.11
C PRO A 390 -22.41 -15.90 18.36
N LYS A 391 -23.23 -16.72 17.69
CA LYS A 391 -24.48 -16.28 17.06
C LYS A 391 -25.57 -16.26 18.12
N VAL A 392 -25.83 -15.07 18.67
CA VAL A 392 -26.89 -14.84 19.66
C VAL A 392 -28.10 -14.21 18.97
N ASP A 393 -29.28 -14.77 19.21
CA ASP A 393 -30.55 -14.16 18.83
C ASP A 393 -31.02 -13.25 19.97
N PHE A 394 -30.84 -11.94 19.79
CA PHE A 394 -31.16 -10.93 20.80
C PHE A 394 -32.66 -10.78 21.07
N SER A 395 -33.52 -11.18 20.13
CA SER A 395 -34.98 -11.08 20.29
C SER A 395 -35.52 -11.96 21.43
N LYS A 396 -34.76 -12.98 21.84
CA LYS A 396 -35.08 -13.83 22.98
C LYS A 396 -34.99 -13.10 24.33
N PHE A 397 -34.33 -11.95 24.38
CA PHE A 397 -34.09 -11.19 25.62
C PHE A 397 -34.88 -9.88 25.70
N GLY A 398 -35.65 -9.52 24.67
CA GLY A 398 -36.47 -8.30 24.64
C GLY A 398 -36.70 -7.77 23.23
N GLU A 399 -37.37 -6.63 23.13
CA GLU A 399 -37.54 -5.90 21.87
C GLU A 399 -36.18 -5.41 21.34
N ILE A 400 -35.98 -5.52 20.02
CA ILE A 400 -34.74 -5.15 19.34
C ILE A 400 -35.02 -4.20 18.17
N GLU A 401 -34.06 -3.33 17.87
CA GLU A 401 -34.02 -2.51 16.67
C GLU A 401 -32.67 -2.74 15.97
N GLU A 402 -32.70 -3.11 14.69
CA GLU A 402 -31.49 -3.27 13.88
C GLU A 402 -31.19 -1.97 13.13
N LYS A 403 -30.07 -1.33 13.48
CA LYS A 403 -29.58 -0.13 12.80
C LYS A 403 -28.34 -0.44 11.97
N LYS A 404 -28.43 -0.19 10.66
CA LYS A 404 -27.28 -0.34 9.75
C LYS A 404 -26.17 0.66 10.09
N LEU A 405 -24.92 0.20 10.08
CA LEU A 405 -23.75 1.06 10.24
C LEU A 405 -23.61 2.04 9.07
N SER A 406 -23.19 3.27 9.36
CA SER A 406 -22.82 4.26 8.35
C SER A 406 -21.58 3.82 7.55
N ARG A 407 -21.38 4.39 6.36
CA ARG A 407 -20.19 4.13 5.54
C ARG A 407 -18.90 4.46 6.29
N ILE A 408 -18.88 5.59 7.01
CA ILE A 408 -17.74 6.02 7.84
C ILE A 408 -17.44 4.98 8.91
N ASN A 409 -18.44 4.50 9.66
CA ASN A 409 -18.22 3.51 10.71
C ASN A 409 -17.70 2.17 10.18
N LYS A 410 -18.17 1.73 8.99
CA LYS A 410 -17.66 0.52 8.35
C LYS A 410 -16.19 0.66 7.96
N LEU A 411 -15.83 1.77 7.31
CA LEU A 411 -14.47 2.02 6.86
C LEU A 411 -13.50 2.26 8.03
N SER A 412 -13.87 3.14 8.95
CA SER A 412 -13.08 3.43 10.15
C SER A 412 -12.94 2.18 11.02
N GLY A 413 -13.97 1.35 11.15
CA GLY A 413 -13.90 0.09 11.89
C GLY A 413 -12.86 -0.88 11.32
N ALA A 414 -12.85 -1.07 9.99
CA ALA A 414 -11.86 -1.92 9.33
C ALA A 414 -10.43 -1.36 9.47
N ASN A 415 -10.26 -0.04 9.28
CA ASN A 415 -8.96 0.63 9.39
C ASN A 415 -8.40 0.59 10.82
N LEU A 416 -9.22 0.90 11.83
CA LEU A 416 -8.81 0.87 13.23
C LEU A 416 -8.49 -0.55 13.68
N HIS A 417 -9.27 -1.55 13.24
CA HIS A 417 -8.98 -2.96 13.54
C HIS A 417 -7.65 -3.41 12.94
N ARG A 418 -7.38 -3.05 11.67
CA ARG A 418 -6.07 -3.31 11.03
C ARG A 418 -4.94 -2.70 11.86
N ASN A 419 -5.04 -1.42 12.21
CA ASN A 419 -4.01 -0.74 12.99
C ASN A 419 -3.84 -1.38 14.38
N TRP A 420 -4.93 -1.78 15.05
CA TRP A 420 -4.88 -2.43 16.36
C TRP A 420 -4.16 -3.78 16.34
N VAL A 421 -4.36 -4.58 15.29
CA VAL A 421 -3.74 -5.91 15.17
C VAL A 421 -2.31 -5.83 14.64
N GLN A 422 -2.02 -4.89 13.72
CA GLN A 422 -0.71 -4.82 13.07
C GLN A 422 0.34 -4.00 13.84
N ILE A 423 -0.08 -3.01 14.62
CA ILE A 423 0.83 -2.11 15.34
C ILE A 423 0.97 -2.62 16.79
N PRO A 424 2.17 -3.01 17.23
CA PRO A 424 2.47 -3.28 18.64
C PRO A 424 2.33 -1.99 19.46
N HIS A 425 1.13 -1.73 19.96
CA HIS A 425 0.77 -0.50 20.64
C HIS A 425 1.24 -0.47 22.09
N VAL A 426 1.88 0.63 22.47
CA VAL A 426 2.09 1.00 23.87
C VAL A 426 1.67 2.45 24.09
N THR A 427 1.10 2.75 25.26
CA THR A 427 0.71 4.11 25.64
C THR A 427 1.53 4.59 26.83
N GLN A 428 2.23 5.72 26.66
CA GLN A 428 2.91 6.44 27.71
C GLN A 428 1.98 7.54 28.26
N PHE A 429 1.83 7.59 29.59
CA PHE A 429 1.03 8.60 30.27
C PHE A 429 1.92 9.62 30.98
N ASP A 430 1.54 10.89 30.90
CA ASP A 430 2.19 11.98 31.63
C ASP A 430 1.18 13.11 31.93
N GLU A 431 1.59 14.13 32.67
CA GLU A 431 0.78 15.33 32.94
C GLU A 431 1.60 16.60 32.71
N ALA A 432 1.01 17.59 32.04
CA ALA A 432 1.60 18.92 31.92
C ALA A 432 0.90 19.93 32.83
N ASP A 433 1.67 20.76 33.53
CA ASP A 433 1.13 21.95 34.19
C ASP A 433 0.82 22.99 33.10
N ILE A 434 -0.43 23.41 32.94
CA ILE A 434 -0.84 24.43 31.97
C ILE A 434 -1.41 25.68 32.66
N THR A 435 -1.09 25.88 33.94
CA THR A 435 -1.60 27.02 34.73
C THR A 435 -1.28 28.36 34.07
N GLU A 436 -0.02 28.56 33.70
CA GLU A 436 0.44 29.80 33.05
C GLU A 436 -0.05 29.90 31.60
N LEU A 437 -0.04 28.79 30.86
CA LEU A 437 -0.56 28.71 29.50
C LEU A 437 -2.04 29.10 29.45
N GLU A 438 -2.87 28.58 30.36
CA GLU A 438 -4.31 28.88 30.37
C GLU A 438 -4.58 30.34 30.77
N ALA A 439 -3.80 30.90 31.70
CA ALA A 439 -3.86 32.31 32.03
C ALA A 439 -3.51 33.19 30.80
N PHE A 440 -2.40 32.88 30.13
CA PHE A 440 -1.97 33.56 28.91
C PHE A 440 -3.01 33.45 27.79
N ARG A 441 -3.56 32.25 27.54
CA ARG A 441 -4.60 32.03 26.53
C ARG A 441 -5.83 32.90 26.78
N LYS A 442 -6.29 33.00 28.04
CA LYS A 442 -7.43 33.85 28.40
C LYS A 442 -7.13 35.32 28.11
N GLU A 443 -5.96 35.81 28.49
CA GLU A 443 -5.52 37.18 28.20
C GLU A 443 -5.46 37.45 26.69
N GLN A 444 -4.86 36.54 25.91
CA GLN A 444 -4.76 36.69 24.46
C GLN A 444 -6.13 36.68 23.77
N ASN A 445 -7.11 35.92 24.28
CA ASN A 445 -8.48 35.99 23.74
C ASN A 445 -9.14 37.35 23.98
N VAL A 446 -8.96 37.94 25.17
CA VAL A 446 -9.46 39.30 25.46
C VAL A 446 -8.82 40.32 24.52
N LEU A 447 -7.53 40.18 24.23
CA LEU A 447 -6.83 41.05 23.27
C LEU A 447 -7.30 40.83 21.83
N ALA A 448 -7.50 39.58 21.42
CA ALA A 448 -7.98 39.22 20.08
C ALA A 448 -9.39 39.79 19.82
N GLU A 449 -10.26 39.76 20.84
CA GLU A 449 -11.59 40.37 20.80
C GLU A 449 -11.52 41.89 20.70
N LYS A 450 -10.71 42.56 21.54
CA LYS A 450 -10.49 44.01 21.47
C LYS A 450 -9.96 44.46 20.11
N LYS A 451 -9.08 43.66 19.50
CA LYS A 451 -8.50 43.90 18.17
C LYS A 451 -9.40 43.41 17.02
N LYS A 452 -10.59 42.86 17.32
CA LYS A 452 -11.54 42.30 16.33
C LYS A 452 -10.89 41.33 15.34
N MET A 453 -9.98 40.48 15.84
CA MET A 453 -9.19 39.59 14.99
C MET A 453 -9.99 38.45 14.35
N GLY A 454 -11.24 38.24 14.80
CA GLY A 454 -12.13 37.19 14.30
C GLY A 454 -11.73 35.77 14.68
N VAL A 455 -10.87 35.61 15.68
CA VAL A 455 -10.25 34.32 16.05
C VAL A 455 -10.39 34.06 17.54
N LYS A 456 -10.72 32.81 17.89
CA LYS A 456 -10.76 32.33 19.27
C LYS A 456 -9.66 31.31 19.49
N ILE A 457 -8.71 31.65 20.35
CA ILE A 457 -7.54 30.83 20.67
C ILE A 457 -7.94 29.76 21.69
N THR A 458 -7.86 28.50 21.28
CA THR A 458 -8.15 27.33 22.12
C THR A 458 -6.87 26.78 22.77
N PRO A 459 -6.95 25.97 23.84
CA PRO A 459 -5.76 25.29 24.37
C PRO A 459 -5.09 24.37 23.33
N LEU A 460 -5.89 23.77 22.43
CA LEU A 460 -5.40 22.82 21.42
C LEU A 460 -4.34 23.43 20.50
N VAL A 461 -4.40 24.72 20.15
CA VAL A 461 -3.38 25.31 19.27
C VAL A 461 -2.01 25.41 19.93
N PHE A 462 -1.95 25.51 21.26
CA PHE A 462 -0.68 25.44 22.00
C PHE A 462 -0.14 24.02 22.02
N VAL A 463 -1.02 23.02 22.19
CA VAL A 463 -0.64 21.60 22.08
C VAL A 463 -0.12 21.27 20.70
N MET A 464 -0.77 21.77 19.64
CA MET A 464 -0.29 21.62 18.27
C MET A 464 1.10 22.24 18.09
N LYS A 465 1.33 23.45 18.62
CA LYS A 465 2.63 24.11 18.49
C LYS A 465 3.72 23.41 19.30
N ALA A 466 3.41 22.97 20.51
CA ALA A 466 4.32 22.21 21.36
C ALA A 466 4.67 20.84 20.75
N ALA A 467 3.67 20.13 20.21
CA ALA A 467 3.88 18.89 19.49
C ALA A 467 4.74 19.11 18.23
N ALA A 468 4.46 20.16 17.45
CA ALA A 468 5.26 20.47 16.27
C ALA A 468 6.73 20.72 16.62
N LYS A 469 7.01 21.49 17.66
CA LYS A 469 8.38 21.71 18.15
C LYS A 469 9.03 20.42 18.66
N ALA A 470 8.30 19.62 19.45
CA ALA A 470 8.81 18.34 19.91
C ALA A 470 9.13 17.38 18.75
N LEU A 471 8.31 17.36 17.69
CA LEU A 471 8.56 16.54 16.50
C LEU A 471 9.84 16.93 15.75
N GLU A 472 10.25 18.20 15.80
CA GLU A 472 11.52 18.64 15.21
C GLU A 472 12.73 18.12 15.99
N GLU A 473 12.62 18.02 17.31
CA GLU A 473 13.68 17.47 18.18
C GLU A 473 13.72 15.95 18.21
N PHE A 474 12.56 15.32 17.97
CA PHE A 474 12.40 13.87 17.98
C PHE A 474 11.93 13.39 16.59
N PRO A 475 12.80 13.41 15.56
CA PRO A 475 12.41 13.13 14.18
C PRO A 475 11.85 11.71 13.97
N THR A 476 12.19 10.75 14.84
CA THR A 476 11.61 9.40 14.83
C THR A 476 10.10 9.40 15.06
N PHE A 477 9.58 10.32 15.87
CA PHE A 477 8.14 10.53 16.02
C PHE A 477 7.50 11.13 14.77
N ASN A 478 8.28 11.83 13.95
CA ASN A 478 7.87 12.40 12.67
C ASN A 478 8.20 11.48 11.49
N SER A 479 7.87 10.19 11.63
CA SER A 479 8.22 9.17 10.64
C SER A 479 7.05 8.24 10.30
N SER A 480 7.26 7.41 9.27
CA SER A 480 6.43 6.27 8.91
C SER A 480 7.33 5.08 8.62
N LEU A 481 6.88 3.87 8.93
CA LEU A 481 7.53 2.66 8.42
C LEU A 481 7.30 2.56 6.90
N SER A 482 8.33 2.13 6.17
CA SER A 482 8.19 1.70 4.78
C SER A 482 7.25 0.49 4.68
N GLU A 483 6.77 0.22 3.47
CA GLU A 483 5.79 -0.85 3.22
C GLU A 483 6.32 -2.24 3.62
N ASP A 484 7.61 -2.48 3.42
CA ASP A 484 8.33 -3.68 3.85
C ASP A 484 8.63 -3.72 5.37
N GLY A 485 8.50 -2.60 6.06
CA GLY A 485 8.84 -2.44 7.48
C GLY A 485 10.34 -2.41 7.79
N GLU A 486 11.21 -2.36 6.79
CA GLU A 486 12.68 -2.41 6.97
C GLU A 486 13.32 -1.02 7.15
N SER A 487 12.64 0.04 6.71
CA SER A 487 13.14 1.40 6.71
C SER A 487 12.18 2.39 7.34
N LEU A 488 12.73 3.52 7.82
CA LEU A 488 11.95 4.64 8.33
C LEU A 488 11.96 5.81 7.36
N ILE A 489 10.77 6.25 6.96
CA ILE A 489 10.55 7.46 6.17
C ILE A 489 10.47 8.64 7.13
N LEU A 490 11.59 9.32 7.34
CA LEU A 490 11.67 10.54 8.17
C LEU A 490 11.12 11.74 7.40
N LYS A 491 9.96 12.25 7.82
CA LYS A 491 9.29 13.38 7.17
C LYS A 491 10.00 14.68 7.55
N LYS A 492 10.28 15.53 6.56
CA LYS A 492 10.92 16.85 6.77
C LYS A 492 9.91 17.99 6.95
N TYR A 493 8.64 17.69 6.72
CA TYR A 493 7.51 18.56 7.01
C TYR A 493 6.84 18.11 8.31
N VAL A 494 6.10 19.00 8.96
CA VAL A 494 5.36 18.71 10.19
C VAL A 494 3.89 19.05 9.95
N HIS A 495 3.08 18.02 9.74
CA HIS A 495 1.65 18.13 9.53
C HIS A 495 0.92 17.38 10.64
N ILE A 496 -0.03 18.05 11.31
CA ILE A 496 -0.70 17.46 12.49
C ILE A 496 -2.14 17.15 12.15
N GLY A 497 -2.49 15.86 12.21
CA GLY A 497 -3.87 15.38 12.18
C GLY A 497 -4.62 15.76 13.45
N ILE A 498 -5.85 16.22 13.34
CA ILE A 498 -6.71 16.54 14.48
C ILE A 498 -7.92 15.64 14.42
N ALA A 499 -8.09 14.76 15.41
CA ALA A 499 -9.26 13.90 15.47
C ALA A 499 -10.49 14.72 15.89
N VAL A 500 -11.44 14.88 14.98
CA VAL A 500 -12.66 15.66 15.17
C VAL A 500 -13.86 14.72 15.25
N ASP A 501 -14.58 14.80 16.35
CA ASP A 501 -15.86 14.14 16.53
C ASP A 501 -16.95 14.89 15.73
N THR A 502 -17.65 14.16 14.86
CA THR A 502 -18.74 14.69 14.02
C THR A 502 -19.98 13.82 14.14
N PRO A 503 -21.18 14.34 13.83
CA PRO A 503 -22.41 13.54 13.87
C PRO A 503 -22.38 12.27 13.00
N ASN A 504 -21.54 12.25 11.96
CA ASN A 504 -21.44 11.15 11.00
C ASN A 504 -20.34 10.14 11.37
N GLY A 505 -19.50 10.44 12.37
CA GLY A 505 -18.39 9.62 12.83
C GLY A 505 -17.11 10.43 13.04
N LEU A 506 -16.03 9.72 13.39
CA LEU A 506 -14.71 10.31 13.61
C LEU A 506 -14.00 10.55 12.27
N VAL A 507 -13.50 11.77 12.07
CA VAL A 507 -12.63 12.14 10.94
C VAL A 507 -11.36 12.82 11.45
N VAL A 508 -10.27 12.70 10.69
CA VAL A 508 -8.96 13.25 11.07
C VAL A 508 -8.44 14.18 9.98
N PRO A 509 -8.93 15.43 9.90
CA PRO A 509 -8.33 16.44 9.06
C PRO A 509 -6.90 16.81 9.50
N VAL A 510 -6.06 17.22 8.56
CA VAL A 510 -4.63 17.51 8.75
C VAL A 510 -4.37 19.00 8.61
N VAL A 511 -3.77 19.61 9.63
CA VAL A 511 -3.26 20.98 9.58
C VAL A 511 -1.81 20.94 9.13
N ARG A 512 -1.51 21.58 8.00
CA ARG A 512 -0.20 21.52 7.34
C ARG A 512 0.79 22.53 7.94
N ASP A 513 2.07 22.20 7.86
CA ASP A 513 3.23 23.00 8.26
C ASP A 513 3.08 23.73 9.61
N VAL A 514 2.61 23.01 10.64
CA VAL A 514 2.32 23.60 11.97
C VAL A 514 3.57 24.23 12.60
N ASN A 515 4.75 23.67 12.31
CA ASN A 515 6.02 24.21 12.77
C ASN A 515 6.32 25.61 12.18
N LYS A 516 5.88 25.89 10.95
CA LYS A 516 6.13 27.19 10.27
C LYS A 516 5.12 28.28 10.63
N LYS A 517 3.94 27.90 11.14
CA LYS A 517 2.81 28.81 11.36
C LYS A 517 2.76 29.40 12.76
N GLY A 518 2.21 30.61 12.89
CA GLY A 518 1.96 31.25 14.19
C GLY A 518 0.69 30.75 14.87
N ILE A 519 0.53 30.99 16.18
CA ILE A 519 -0.65 30.55 16.96
C ILE A 519 -1.97 31.08 16.38
N ILE A 520 -1.99 32.34 15.94
CA ILE A 520 -3.20 32.97 15.37
C ILE A 520 -3.59 32.31 14.04
N GLU A 521 -2.61 32.00 13.20
CA GLU A 521 -2.81 31.35 11.90
C GLU A 521 -3.31 29.91 12.09
N ILE A 522 -2.64 29.13 12.94
CA ILE A 522 -3.08 27.78 13.32
C ILE A 522 -4.51 27.83 13.87
N SER A 523 -4.85 28.86 14.66
CA SER A 523 -6.19 29.00 15.22
C SER A 523 -7.26 29.33 14.18
N ARG A 524 -6.93 30.02 13.08
CA ARG A 524 -7.86 30.25 11.95
C ARG A 524 -8.08 28.97 11.18
N GLU A 525 -6.99 28.32 10.77
CA GLU A 525 -7.06 27.07 10.01
C GLU A 525 -7.79 25.97 10.77
N LEU A 526 -7.50 25.82 12.07
CA LEU A 526 -8.19 24.86 12.92
C LEU A 526 -9.69 25.15 12.98
N MET A 527 -10.10 26.43 13.03
CA MET A 527 -11.52 26.80 13.05
C MET A 527 -12.21 26.44 11.74
N GLU A 528 -11.57 26.74 10.60
CA GLU A 528 -12.08 26.45 9.27
C GLU A 528 -12.18 24.95 9.02
N ILE A 529 -11.12 24.20 9.30
CA ILE A 529 -11.07 22.76 9.07
C ILE A 529 -12.03 22.00 10.00
N SER A 530 -12.18 22.44 11.25
CA SER A 530 -13.16 21.88 12.19
C SER A 530 -14.60 22.19 11.78
N LYS A 531 -14.84 23.30 11.07
CA LYS A 531 -16.15 23.61 10.49
C LYS A 531 -16.42 22.71 9.29
N LYS A 532 -15.48 22.61 8.35
CA LYS A 532 -15.58 21.68 7.20
C LYS A 532 -15.82 20.23 7.64
N ALA A 533 -15.13 19.77 8.69
CA ALA A 533 -15.31 18.45 9.27
C ALA A 533 -16.75 18.20 9.75
N ARG A 534 -17.29 19.10 10.57
CA ARG A 534 -18.66 18.99 11.10
C ARG A 534 -19.73 19.12 10.02
N ASP A 535 -19.46 19.95 9.01
CA ASP A 535 -20.35 20.16 7.85
C ASP A 535 -20.23 19.02 6.82
N GLY A 536 -19.32 18.05 7.00
CA GLY A 536 -19.12 16.94 6.07
C GLY A 536 -18.46 17.31 4.74
N LYS A 537 -17.77 18.46 4.69
CA LYS A 537 -17.17 19.05 3.48
C LYS A 537 -15.66 18.85 3.38
N LEU A 538 -15.11 17.88 4.10
CA LEU A 538 -13.68 17.55 3.99
C LEU A 538 -13.42 16.81 2.68
N THR A 539 -12.35 17.20 2.02
CA THR A 539 -11.84 16.50 0.83
C THR A 539 -10.83 15.42 1.25
N SER A 540 -10.50 14.51 0.33
CA SER A 540 -9.43 13.52 0.57
C SER A 540 -8.09 14.20 0.90
N ALA A 541 -7.79 15.31 0.21
CA ALA A 541 -6.57 16.09 0.41
C ALA A 541 -6.47 16.71 1.82
N ASP A 542 -7.61 17.01 2.46
CA ASP A 542 -7.65 17.53 3.83
C ASP A 542 -7.33 16.45 4.88
N MET A 543 -7.38 15.17 4.53
CA MET A 543 -7.21 14.04 5.47
C MET A 543 -5.88 13.27 5.27
N GLN A 544 -5.04 13.71 4.34
CA GLN A 544 -3.80 13.02 3.97
C GLN A 544 -2.53 13.80 4.36
N GLY A 545 -1.41 13.10 4.38
CA GLY A 545 -0.09 13.68 4.66
C GLY A 545 0.19 13.94 6.15
N GLY A 546 -0.62 13.39 7.04
CA GLY A 546 -0.41 13.46 8.48
C GLY A 546 0.94 12.88 8.91
N CYS A 547 1.56 13.56 9.86
CA CYS A 547 2.79 13.11 10.51
C CYS A 547 2.52 12.55 11.89
N PHE A 548 1.58 13.18 12.59
CA PHE A 548 1.25 12.93 13.98
C PHE A 548 -0.19 13.37 14.21
N THR A 549 -0.96 12.58 14.96
CA THR A 549 -2.36 12.91 15.26
C THR A 549 -2.50 13.38 16.70
N ILE A 550 -3.34 14.39 16.93
CA ILE A 550 -3.83 14.77 18.25
C ILE A 550 -5.31 14.43 18.34
N SER A 551 -5.66 13.61 19.33
CA SER A 551 -7.03 13.33 19.73
C SER A 551 -7.30 14.03 21.06
N SER A 552 -8.26 14.95 21.08
CA SER A 552 -8.57 15.74 22.27
C SER A 552 -9.96 15.46 22.79
N LEU A 553 -10.04 14.88 23.99
CA LEU A 553 -11.27 14.66 24.75
C LEU A 553 -11.49 15.73 25.83
N GLY A 554 -10.69 16.80 25.84
CA GLY A 554 -10.71 17.82 26.89
C GLY A 554 -12.05 18.53 27.05
N GLY A 555 -12.86 18.63 25.98
CA GLY A 555 -14.21 19.19 26.02
C GLY A 555 -15.30 18.24 26.52
N ILE A 556 -15.02 16.93 26.60
CA ILE A 556 -15.98 15.89 26.97
C ILE A 556 -15.71 15.45 28.42
N GLY A 557 -14.50 14.95 28.70
CA GLY A 557 -14.15 14.42 30.01
C GLY A 557 -13.09 13.32 29.96
N GLY A 558 -12.93 12.62 31.07
CA GLY A 558 -11.94 11.54 31.24
C GLY A 558 -10.64 12.01 31.87
N THR A 559 -9.95 11.09 32.53
CA THR A 559 -8.65 11.30 33.18
C THR A 559 -7.48 10.84 32.32
N ALA A 560 -7.68 9.80 31.50
CA ALA A 560 -6.72 9.27 30.54
C ALA A 560 -7.48 8.38 29.54
N PHE A 561 -6.91 8.18 28.35
CA PHE A 561 -7.39 7.19 27.38
C PHE A 561 -6.25 6.74 26.48
N THR A 562 -6.38 5.57 25.86
CA THR A 562 -5.36 5.00 24.96
C THR A 562 -5.82 5.14 23.51
N PRO A 563 -5.49 6.24 22.81
CA PRO A 563 -5.83 6.38 21.39
C PRO A 563 -5.13 5.31 20.55
N ILE A 564 -5.78 4.88 19.46
CA ILE A 564 -5.20 3.97 18.46
C ILE A 564 -4.47 4.83 17.42
N VAL A 565 -3.21 4.51 17.16
CA VAL A 565 -2.35 5.14 16.15
C VAL A 565 -3.00 5.02 14.77
N ASN A 566 -3.00 6.13 14.05
CA ASN A 566 -3.54 6.22 12.70
C ASN A 566 -2.42 5.96 11.67
N ALA A 567 -2.23 4.70 11.27
CA ALA A 567 -1.26 4.34 10.23
C ALA A 567 -1.50 5.18 8.95
N PRO A 568 -0.44 5.67 8.28
CA PRO A 568 0.98 5.30 8.44
C PRO A 568 1.76 6.12 9.50
N GLU A 569 1.10 6.91 10.33
CA GLU A 569 1.77 7.58 11.45
C GLU A 569 2.25 6.56 12.50
N VAL A 570 3.31 6.90 13.24
CA VAL A 570 3.88 6.02 14.26
C VAL A 570 3.45 6.38 15.68
N ALA A 571 2.76 7.51 15.86
CA ALA A 571 2.32 7.97 17.18
C ALA A 571 1.08 8.87 17.10
N ILE A 572 0.32 8.89 18.21
CA ILE A 572 -0.87 9.72 18.41
C ILE A 572 -0.89 10.23 19.85
N LEU A 573 -1.25 11.51 20.04
CA LEU A 573 -1.38 12.14 21.34
C LEU A 573 -2.86 12.26 21.75
N GLY A 574 -3.20 11.62 22.85
CA GLY A 574 -4.43 11.82 23.59
C GLY A 574 -4.30 12.97 24.58
N VAL A 575 -5.25 13.90 24.57
CA VAL A 575 -5.36 15.01 25.55
C VAL A 575 -6.67 14.89 26.28
N SER A 576 -6.62 14.73 27.60
CA SER A 576 -7.82 14.60 28.46
C SER A 576 -8.21 15.92 29.12
N LYS A 577 -9.30 15.90 29.90
CA LYS A 577 -9.79 17.09 30.61
C LYS A 577 -8.75 17.57 31.63
N SER A 578 -8.46 18.87 31.61
CA SER A 578 -7.61 19.52 32.61
C SER A 578 -8.34 19.65 33.95
N ASP A 579 -7.62 19.47 35.06
CA ASP A 579 -8.16 19.62 36.41
C ASP A 579 -7.15 20.27 37.36
N PHE A 580 -7.64 20.97 38.38
CA PHE A 580 -6.78 21.56 39.40
C PHE A 580 -6.33 20.49 40.39
N LYS A 581 -5.02 20.29 40.50
CA LYS A 581 -4.41 19.31 41.41
C LYS A 581 -3.45 20.02 42.37
N PRO A 582 -3.39 19.60 43.66
CA PRO A 582 -2.35 20.06 44.57
C PRO A 582 -1.00 19.46 44.14
N LYS A 583 -0.04 20.30 43.74
CA LYS A 583 1.32 19.88 43.41
C LYS A 583 2.28 20.45 44.45
N TRP A 584 3.20 19.61 44.92
CA TRP A 584 4.23 20.01 45.87
C TRP A 584 5.35 20.73 45.13
N ASN A 585 5.60 21.99 45.46
CA ASN A 585 6.67 22.79 44.83
C ASN A 585 8.04 22.62 45.52
N GLY A 586 8.15 21.73 46.52
CA GLY A 586 9.33 21.58 47.39
C GLY A 586 9.16 22.21 48.79
N LYS A 587 8.19 23.10 48.98
CA LYS A 587 7.94 23.83 50.24
C LYS A 587 6.47 23.83 50.68
N GLU A 588 5.54 23.94 49.74
CA GLU A 588 4.10 23.95 49.99
C GLU A 588 3.33 23.30 48.84
N PHE A 589 2.07 22.95 49.08
CA PHE A 589 1.16 22.49 48.04
C PHE A 589 0.52 23.69 47.34
N GLU A 590 0.73 23.79 46.03
CA GLU A 590 0.10 24.81 45.19
C GLU A 590 -0.95 24.18 44.28
N PRO A 591 -2.11 24.83 44.08
CA PRO A 591 -3.08 24.40 43.08
C PRO A 591 -2.54 24.67 41.67
N ARG A 592 -2.29 23.60 40.90
CA ARG A 592 -1.85 23.68 39.50
C ARG A 592 -2.89 23.06 38.58
N LEU A 593 -3.16 23.72 37.46
CA LEU A 593 -4.03 23.21 36.41
C LEU A 593 -3.27 22.18 35.58
N MET A 594 -3.54 20.90 35.81
CA MET A 594 -2.84 19.80 35.15
C MET A 594 -3.66 19.26 33.99
N VAL A 595 -3.04 19.08 32.82
CA VAL A 595 -3.63 18.37 31.68
C VAL A 595 -2.99 16.98 31.54
N PRO A 596 -3.77 15.89 31.61
CA PRO A 596 -3.26 14.56 31.34
C PRO A 596 -3.01 14.35 29.84
N LEU A 597 -1.86 13.76 29.53
CA LEU A 597 -1.38 13.45 28.19
C LEU A 597 -1.22 11.92 28.06
N SER A 598 -1.63 11.37 26.93
CA SER A 598 -1.54 9.93 26.65
C SER A 598 -0.94 9.73 25.26
N CYS A 599 0.35 9.44 25.16
CA CYS A 599 1.01 9.24 23.88
C CYS A 599 1.03 7.74 23.56
N SER A 600 0.22 7.32 22.58
CA SER A 600 0.30 5.97 22.03
C SER A 600 1.24 5.93 20.84
N TYR A 601 2.04 4.88 20.71
CA TYR A 601 3.04 4.75 19.67
C TYR A 601 3.25 3.29 19.22
N ASP A 602 3.80 3.16 18.01
CA ASP A 602 4.28 1.89 17.45
C ASP A 602 5.62 1.51 18.08
N HIS A 603 5.61 0.46 18.91
CA HIS A 603 6.80 0.03 19.64
C HIS A 603 7.87 -0.64 18.74
N ARG A 604 7.61 -0.82 17.45
CA ARG A 604 8.66 -1.20 16.49
C ARG A 604 9.60 -0.03 16.18
N VAL A 605 9.09 1.20 16.27
CA VAL A 605 9.79 2.44 15.90
C VAL A 605 10.23 3.23 17.12
N ILE A 606 9.35 3.32 18.11
CA ILE A 606 9.55 4.16 19.29
C ILE A 606 9.66 3.25 20.51
N ASP A 607 10.81 3.27 21.18
CA ASP A 607 10.98 2.58 22.46
C ASP A 607 10.40 3.40 23.64
N GLY A 608 10.22 2.74 24.79
CA GLY A 608 9.65 3.38 25.97
C GLY A 608 10.47 4.56 26.53
N ALA A 609 11.80 4.57 26.36
CA ALA A 609 12.65 5.65 26.85
C ALA A 609 12.57 6.88 25.92
N LEU A 610 12.49 6.67 24.62
CA LEU A 610 12.24 7.71 23.63
C LEU A 610 10.84 8.31 23.82
N ALA A 611 9.83 7.46 24.06
CA ALA A 611 8.48 7.93 24.38
C ALA A 611 8.41 8.76 25.65
N ALA A 612 9.03 8.31 26.74
CA ALA A 612 9.08 9.07 27.98
C ALA A 612 9.80 10.43 27.80
N ARG A 613 10.91 10.47 27.05
CA ARG A 613 11.61 11.73 26.75
C ARG A 613 10.74 12.67 25.92
N PHE A 614 10.06 12.16 24.90
CA PHE A 614 9.15 12.95 24.07
C PHE A 614 8.00 13.53 24.90
N THR A 615 7.33 12.73 25.73
CA THR A 615 6.19 13.21 26.55
C THR A 615 6.63 14.22 27.59
N VAL A 616 7.78 14.02 28.23
CA VAL A 616 8.35 14.97 29.20
C VAL A 616 8.72 16.30 28.51
N THR A 617 9.37 16.25 27.33
CA THR A 617 9.69 17.46 26.57
C THR A 617 8.42 18.21 26.14
N LEU A 618 7.42 17.49 25.63
CA LEU A 618 6.12 18.05 25.29
C LEU A 618 5.45 18.71 26.51
N ALA A 619 5.47 18.05 27.65
CA ALA A 619 4.92 18.58 28.89
C ALA A 619 5.66 19.85 29.33
N ASN A 620 6.98 19.89 29.23
CA ASN A 620 7.79 21.07 29.53
C ASN A 620 7.44 22.26 28.62
N TYR A 621 7.20 22.03 27.32
CA TYR A 621 6.75 23.07 26.40
C TYR A 621 5.36 23.62 26.69
N LEU A 622 4.47 22.77 27.21
CA LEU A 622 3.16 23.20 27.67
C LEU A 622 3.23 23.95 29.01
N SER A 623 4.18 23.60 29.86
CA SER A 623 4.41 24.26 31.15
C SER A 623 5.12 25.61 31.03
N ASP A 624 6.07 25.75 30.12
CA ASP A 624 6.71 27.03 29.82
C ASP A 624 6.60 27.38 28.33
N ILE A 625 5.52 28.09 27.99
CA ILE A 625 5.25 28.52 26.62
C ILE A 625 6.34 29.42 26.01
N ARG A 626 7.21 30.04 26.81
CA ARG A 626 8.33 30.85 26.29
C ARG A 626 9.32 29.97 25.53
N GLN A 627 9.40 28.70 25.90
CA GLN A 627 10.20 27.71 25.18
C GLN A 627 9.67 27.48 23.76
N LEU A 628 8.42 27.80 23.43
CA LEU A 628 7.92 27.70 22.05
C LEU A 628 8.46 28.77 21.10
N VAL A 629 9.09 29.82 21.64
CA VAL A 629 9.63 30.96 20.86
C VAL A 629 11.15 30.90 20.72
N MET A 630 11.83 30.25 21.67
CA MET A 630 13.27 29.97 21.62
C MET A 630 13.57 28.88 20.60
#